data_AF-A0A1Q7XZX7-F1
#
_entry.id   AF-A0A1Q7XZX7-F1
#
_cell.length_a   1.000
_cell.length_b   1.000
_cell.length_c   1.000
_cell.angle_alpha   90.00
_cell.angle_beta   90.00
_cell.angle_gamma   90.00
#
_symmetry.space_group_name_H-M   'P 1'
#
loop_
_entity.id
_entity.type
_entity.pdbx_description
1 polymer ?
#
loop_
_entity_poly.entity_id
_entity_poly.type
_entity_poly.pdbx_seq_one_letter_code
_entity_poly.pdbx_strand_id
1 'polypeptide(L)'
;MSNLLATKPLDALLEEARQEGQGGLRRALGPVNLVTLGIGAIIGAGIFVLSGTLAANFAGPAIVLSFVLAGTGCLFAGLCYAEFASLIPIAGSAYTYAYTKLR
;
A
#
# COMPACT_ATOMS: atom_id res chain seq x y z
N MET A 1 -32.51 -7.10 6.43
CA MET A 1 -31.60 -5.95 6.53
C MET A 1 -30.18 -6.44 6.24
N SER A 2 -29.63 -6.03 5.11
CA SER A 2 -28.31 -6.48 4.64
C SER A 2 -27.21 -6.09 5.64
N ASN A 3 -26.29 -7.02 5.90
CA ASN A 3 -25.15 -6.84 6.79
C ASN A 3 -24.17 -5.84 6.15
N LEU A 4 -24.32 -4.55 6.46
CA LEU A 4 -23.47 -3.45 5.96
C LEU A 4 -22.00 -3.57 6.43
N LEU A 5 -21.74 -4.37 7.47
CA LEU A 5 -20.43 -4.62 8.06
C LEU A 5 -20.01 -6.09 7.95
N ALA A 6 -20.44 -6.78 6.88
CA ALA A 6 -19.95 -8.12 6.60
C ALA A 6 -18.42 -8.07 6.41
N THR A 7 -17.68 -8.73 7.29
CA THR A 7 -16.22 -8.84 7.26
C THR A 7 -15.83 -10.29 7.00
N LYS A 8 -14.76 -10.52 6.23
CA LYS A 8 -14.26 -11.87 6.01
C LYS A 8 -13.34 -12.29 7.17
N PRO A 9 -13.53 -13.49 7.76
CA PRO A 9 -12.63 -13.99 8.78
C PRO A 9 -11.23 -14.25 8.19
N LEU A 10 -10.19 -13.98 8.97
CA LEU A 10 -8.80 -14.10 8.54
C LEU A 10 -8.45 -15.52 8.11
N ASP A 11 -8.96 -16.53 8.82
CA ASP A 11 -8.69 -17.94 8.52
C ASP A 11 -9.14 -18.31 7.09
N ALA A 12 -10.31 -17.82 6.66
CA ALA A 12 -10.81 -18.07 5.31
C ALA A 12 -9.93 -17.44 4.21
N LEU A 13 -9.28 -16.31 4.50
CA LEU A 13 -8.35 -15.67 3.56
C LEU A 13 -6.99 -16.37 3.53
N LEU A 14 -6.52 -16.87 4.68
CA LEU A 14 -5.31 -17.68 4.75
C LEU A 14 -5.49 -19.01 4.01
N GLU A 15 -6.68 -19.62 4.08
CA GLU A 15 -7.06 -20.80 3.30
C GLU A 15 -7.03 -20.50 1.80
N GLU A 16 -7.63 -19.38 1.35
CA GLU A 16 -7.59 -18.93 -0.05
C GLU A 16 -6.16 -18.71 -0.55
N ALA A 17 -5.32 -18.04 0.25
CA ALA A 17 -3.92 -17.81 -0.09
C ALA A 17 -3.09 -19.11 -0.12
N ARG A 18 -3.45 -20.12 0.68
CA ARG A 18 -2.83 -21.46 0.62
C ARG A 18 -3.28 -22.23 -0.62
N GLN A 19 -4.55 -22.12 -1.00
CA GLN A 19 -5.10 -22.77 -2.19
C GLN A 19 -4.51 -22.20 -3.49
N GLU A 20 -4.28 -20.88 -3.57
CA GLU A 20 -3.52 -20.27 -4.67
C GLU A 20 -2.11 -20.88 -4.83
N GLY A 21 -1.51 -21.38 -3.75
CA GLY A 21 -0.20 -22.02 -3.76
C GLY A 21 -0.16 -23.43 -4.38
N GLN A 22 -1.29 -24.12 -4.54
CA GLN A 22 -1.35 -25.51 -5.04
C GLN A 22 -1.50 -25.63 -6.57
N GLY A 23 -1.31 -24.52 -7.30
CA GLY A 23 -1.24 -24.47 -8.76
C GLY A 23 -0.85 -23.09 -9.34
N GLY A 24 -0.46 -22.13 -8.50
CA GLY A 24 -0.22 -20.74 -8.86
C GLY A 24 1.23 -20.36 -9.17
N LEU A 25 1.48 -19.05 -9.21
CA LEU A 25 2.77 -18.45 -9.56
C LEU A 25 3.89 -18.86 -8.61
N ARG A 26 5.08 -19.15 -9.18
CA ARG A 26 6.30 -19.41 -8.40
C ARG A 26 6.72 -18.13 -7.65
N ARG A 27 6.92 -18.23 -6.34
CA ARG A 27 7.51 -17.14 -5.54
C ARG A 27 8.97 -16.92 -5.95
N ALA A 28 9.20 -15.92 -6.80
CA ALA A 28 10.53 -15.57 -7.34
C ALA A 28 11.01 -14.18 -6.92
N LEU A 29 10.14 -13.34 -6.35
CA LEU A 29 10.50 -12.01 -5.88
C LEU A 29 11.14 -12.06 -4.50
N GLY A 30 12.39 -11.62 -4.42
CA GLY A 30 13.07 -11.34 -3.15
C GLY A 30 12.83 -9.91 -2.64
N PRO A 31 13.39 -9.56 -1.47
CA PRO A 31 13.17 -8.25 -0.84
C PRO A 31 13.55 -7.07 -1.74
N VAL A 32 14.70 -7.16 -2.42
CA VAL A 32 15.18 -6.11 -3.33
C VAL A 32 14.23 -5.92 -4.50
N ASN A 33 13.72 -7.00 -5.08
CA ASN A 33 12.77 -6.95 -6.20
C ASN A 33 11.44 -6.31 -5.78
N LEU A 34 11.01 -6.52 -4.53
CA LEU A 34 9.80 -5.90 -4.00
C LEU A 34 10.00 -4.40 -3.74
N VAL A 35 11.18 -3.99 -3.25
CA VAL A 35 11.51 -2.57 -3.06
C VAL A 35 11.58 -1.84 -4.40
N THR A 36 12.23 -2.42 -5.41
CA THR A 36 12.30 -1.80 -6.74
C THR A 36 10.93 -1.71 -7.40
N LEU A 37 10.09 -2.73 -7.22
CA LEU A 37 8.69 -2.70 -7.65
C LEU A 37 7.91 -1.56 -6.96
N GLY A 38 8.10 -1.37 -5.66
CA GLY A 38 7.50 -0.26 -4.91
C GLY A 38 7.94 1.11 -5.43
N ILE A 39 9.24 1.31 -5.67
CA ILE A 39 9.77 2.58 -6.22
C ILE A 39 9.15 2.86 -7.59
N GLY A 40 9.09 1.85 -8.46
CA GLY A 40 8.47 1.97 -9.79
C GLY A 40 6.98 2.28 -9.75
N ALA A 41 6.26 1.83 -8.72
CA ALA A 41 4.85 2.13 -8.54
C ALA A 41 4.60 3.55 -7.98
N ILE A 42 5.54 4.11 -7.21
CA ILE A 42 5.41 5.43 -6.57
C ILE A 42 5.85 6.57 -7.52
N ILE A 43 6.95 6.38 -8.26
CA ILE A 43 7.48 7.43 -9.14
C ILE A 43 6.64 7.47 -10.43
N GLY A 44 5.91 8.56 -10.65
CA GLY A 44 5.06 8.72 -11.83
C GLY A 44 4.76 10.18 -12.18
N ALA A 45 3.67 10.42 -12.89
CA ALA A 45 3.29 11.75 -13.38
C ALA A 45 3.18 12.83 -12.28
N GLY A 46 2.88 12.43 -11.04
CA GLY A 46 2.75 13.34 -9.90
C GLY A 46 4.00 14.18 -9.66
N ILE A 47 5.20 13.57 -9.62
CA ILE A 47 6.43 14.33 -9.35
C ILE A 47 6.84 15.23 -10.52
N PHE A 48 6.60 14.79 -11.77
CA PHE A 48 7.04 15.50 -12.97
C PHE A 48 6.11 16.65 -13.39
N VAL A 49 4.80 16.50 -13.19
CA VAL A 49 3.81 17.50 -13.61
C VAL A 49 3.29 18.30 -12.43
N LEU A 50 2.83 17.62 -11.37
CA LEU A 50 2.10 18.27 -10.28
C LEU A 50 3.02 19.14 -9.43
N SER A 51 4.29 18.76 -9.23
CA SER A 51 5.25 19.56 -8.46
C SER A 51 5.45 20.96 -9.03
N GLY A 52 5.49 21.10 -10.36
CA GLY A 52 5.64 22.40 -11.02
C GLY A 52 4.41 23.29 -10.81
N THR A 53 3.21 22.71 -10.96
CA THR A 53 1.95 23.42 -10.70
C THR A 53 1.81 23.83 -9.23
N LEU A 54 2.20 22.96 -8.30
CA LEU A 54 2.19 23.22 -6.86
C LEU A 54 3.20 24.31 -6.46
N ALA A 55 4.38 24.31 -7.09
CA ALA A 55 5.39 25.33 -6.86
C ALA A 55 4.91 26.68 -7.38
N ALA A 56 4.37 26.74 -8.59
CA ALA A 56 3.93 27.99 -9.21
C ALA A 56 2.73 28.63 -8.51
N ASN A 57 1.74 27.83 -8.07
CA ASN A 57 0.45 28.36 -7.62
C ASN A 57 0.24 28.33 -6.10
N PHE A 58 0.98 27.52 -5.34
CA PHE A 58 0.71 27.32 -3.91
C PHE A 58 1.93 27.59 -3.01
N ALA A 59 3.04 26.90 -3.23
CA ALA A 59 4.13 26.86 -2.24
C ALA A 59 5.37 27.69 -2.63
N GLY A 60 5.58 28.00 -3.91
CA GLY A 60 6.77 28.72 -4.37
C GLY A 60 8.07 28.00 -3.99
N PRO A 61 9.12 28.72 -3.58
CA PRO A 61 10.39 28.14 -3.14
C PRO A 61 10.25 27.20 -1.92
N ALA A 62 9.18 27.36 -1.14
CA ALA A 62 8.93 26.57 0.08
C ALA A 62 8.32 25.19 -0.20
N ILE A 63 8.15 24.78 -1.46
CA ILE A 63 7.58 23.47 -1.83
C ILE A 63 8.33 22.29 -1.19
N VAL A 64 9.64 22.43 -0.97
CA VAL A 64 10.46 21.41 -0.30
C VAL A 64 9.94 21.13 1.11
N LEU A 65 9.54 22.15 1.86
CA LEU A 65 8.97 21.98 3.21
C LEU A 65 7.65 21.23 3.17
N SER A 66 6.79 21.52 2.17
CA SER A 66 5.54 20.79 1.95
C SER A 66 5.79 19.32 1.64
N PHE A 67 6.80 18.99 0.84
CA PHE A 67 7.18 17.60 0.56
C PHE A 67 7.75 16.87 1.78
N VAL A 68 8.51 17.55 2.64
CA VAL A 68 9.02 16.94 3.88
C VAL A 68 7.87 16.59 4.82
N LEU A 69 6.91 17.50 5.00
CA LEU A 69 5.70 17.26 5.80
C LEU A 69 4.86 16.11 5.23
N ALA A 70 4.58 16.15 3.92
CA ALA A 70 3.82 15.11 3.24
C ALA A 70 4.54 13.75 3.33
N GLY A 71 5.86 13.72 3.11
CA GLY A 71 6.69 12.53 3.21
C GLY A 71 6.68 11.92 4.61
N THR A 72 6.71 12.75 5.64
CA THR A 72 6.59 12.28 7.04
C THR A 72 5.23 11.63 7.30
N GLY A 73 4.14 12.20 6.77
CA GLY A 73 2.82 11.59 6.84
C GLY A 73 2.75 10.24 6.11
N CYS A 74 3.32 10.17 4.90
CA CYS A 74 3.43 8.93 4.14
C CYS A 74 4.28 7.88 4.85
N LEU A 75 5.32 8.28 5.59
CA LEU A 75 6.16 7.36 6.36
C LEU A 75 5.34 6.66 7.45
N PHE A 76 4.57 7.42 8.23
CA PHE A 76 3.69 6.83 9.26
C PHE A 76 2.65 5.90 8.65
N ALA A 77 2.02 6.30 7.55
CA ALA A 77 1.09 5.43 6.84
C ALA A 77 1.79 4.15 6.33
N GLY A 78 2.99 4.29 5.76
CA GLY A 78 3.80 3.18 5.27
C GLY A 78 4.15 2.18 6.36
N LEU A 79 4.44 2.64 7.58
CA LEU A 79 4.67 1.76 8.74
C LEU A 79 3.42 0.96 9.12
N CYS A 80 2.24 1.59 9.15
CA CYS A 80 0.99 0.87 9.38
C CYS A 80 0.71 -0.19 8.30
N TYR A 81 0.97 0.15 7.04
CA TYR A 81 0.84 -0.82 5.93
C TYR A 81 1.87 -1.96 6.01
N ALA A 82 3.09 -1.68 6.49
CA ALA A 82 4.10 -2.70 6.71
C ALA A 82 3.67 -3.69 7.81
N GLU A 83 3.06 -3.21 8.89
CA GLU A 83 2.49 -4.06 9.93
C GLU A 83 1.38 -4.96 9.36
N PHE A 84 0.42 -4.39 8.62
CA PHE A 84 -0.65 -5.19 8.00
C PHE A 84 -0.12 -6.22 6.99
N ALA A 85 0.85 -5.86 6.16
CA ALA A 85 1.46 -6.78 5.20
C ALA A 85 2.22 -7.93 5.89
N SER A 86 2.77 -7.70 7.08
CA SER A 86 3.44 -8.74 7.87
C SER A 86 2.46 -9.72 8.54
N LEU A 87 1.28 -9.23 8.94
CA LEU A 87 0.24 -10.03 9.60
C LEU A 87 -0.61 -10.84 8.62
N ILE A 88 -0.83 -10.30 7.41
CA ILE A 88 -1.74 -10.86 6.42
C ILE A 88 -0.95 -11.09 5.11
N PRO A 89 -0.19 -12.19 4.99
CA PRO A 89 0.74 -12.44 3.88
C PRO A 89 0.01 -12.94 2.62
N ILE A 90 -1.02 -12.22 2.20
CA ILE A 90 -1.87 -12.52 1.04
C ILE A 90 -1.69 -11.42 -0.01
N ALA A 91 -1.94 -11.74 -1.28
CA ALA A 91 -1.97 -10.73 -2.33
C ALA A 91 -3.17 -9.81 -2.10
N GLY A 92 -2.91 -8.61 -1.58
CA GLY A 92 -3.96 -7.68 -1.16
C GLY A 92 -3.46 -6.26 -1.00
N SER A 93 -4.41 -5.32 -0.97
CA SER A 93 -4.16 -3.90 -0.72
C SER A 93 -5.14 -3.40 0.34
N ALA A 94 -5.34 -2.07 0.44
CA ALA A 94 -6.18 -1.42 1.43
C ALA A 94 -7.57 -2.07 1.61
N TYR A 95 -8.22 -2.48 0.52
CA TYR A 95 -9.53 -3.13 0.56
C TYR A 95 -9.50 -4.43 1.36
N THR A 96 -8.52 -5.29 1.09
CA THR A 96 -8.37 -6.58 1.77
C THR A 96 -8.09 -6.38 3.27
N TYR A 97 -7.28 -5.37 3.61
CA TYR A 97 -7.00 -5.02 5.00
C TYR A 97 -8.20 -4.40 5.73
N ALA A 98 -9.04 -3.61 5.04
CA ALA A 98 -10.24 -3.02 5.62
C ALA A 98 -11.38 -4.04 5.78
N TYR A 99 -11.46 -5.02 4.87
CA TYR A 99 -12.48 -6.07 4.88
C TYR A 99 -12.19 -7.19 5.88
N THR A 100 -10.94 -7.29 6.33
CA THR A 100 -10.51 -8.21 7.38
C THR A 100 -10.71 -7.60 8.76
N LYS A 101 -11.41 -8.32 9.64
CA LYS A 101 -11.47 -7.91 11.04
C LYS A 101 -10.23 -8.45 11.75
N LEU A 102 -9.43 -7.56 12.32
CA LEU A 102 -8.20 -7.90 13.05
C LEU A 102 -8.49 -8.37 14.49
N ARG A 103 -9.53 -9.19 14.68
CA ARG A 103 -10.00 -9.61 16.01
C ARG A 103 -10.43 -11.05 16.05
#